data_AF-A0A2M7XQ76-F1
#
_entry.id   AF-A0A2M7XQ76-F1
#
_cell.length_a   1.000
_cell.length_b   1.000
_cell.length_c   1.000
_cell.angle_alpha   90.00
_cell.angle_beta   90.00
_cell.angle_gamma   90.00
#
_symmetry.space_group_name_H-M   'P 1'
#
loop_
_entity.id
_entity.type
_entity.pdbx_description
1 polymer ?
#
loop_
_entity_poly.entity_id
_entity_poly.type
_entity_poly.pdbx_seq_one_letter_code
_entity_poly.pdbx_strand_id
1 'polypeptide(L)'
;MMQAIRLKTGFIPVFFVLLLITTSLQAKLQVKGLWVVRGTLTTPARVDQMIRFAISGGYTDIFVQVRGRGDAFYESKMVPKSSLIRPRTFDPLADIIHQAHGAGIRVHAWFNTYLAWSASSLPS
;
A
#
# COMPACT_ATOMS: atom_id res chain seq x y z
N MET A 1 47.66 34.38 15.24
CA MET A 1 46.87 34.27 16.48
C MET A 1 45.58 33.50 16.15
N MET A 2 45.56 32.18 16.34
CA MET A 2 44.38 31.35 16.06
C MET A 2 43.53 31.25 17.34
N GLN A 3 42.31 31.79 17.31
CA GLN A 3 41.35 31.54 18.38
C GLN A 3 40.81 30.11 18.21
N ALA A 4 41.12 29.24 19.17
CA ALA A 4 40.50 27.93 19.26
C ALA A 4 39.01 28.11 19.59
N ILE A 5 38.14 27.60 18.72
CA ILE A 5 36.69 27.57 18.94
C ILE A 5 36.43 26.71 20.18
N ARG A 6 36.18 27.34 21.34
CA ARG A 6 35.69 26.64 22.54
C ARG A 6 34.23 26.29 22.33
N LEU A 7 33.95 25.06 21.89
CA LEU A 7 32.59 24.51 21.91
C LEU A 7 32.11 24.48 23.38
N LYS A 8 31.08 25.27 23.72
CA LYS A 8 30.47 25.19 25.06
C LYS A 8 29.86 23.79 25.21
N THR A 9 30.09 23.13 26.35
CA THR A 9 29.66 21.75 26.65
C THR A 9 28.16 21.48 26.44
N GLY A 10 27.32 22.52 26.43
CA GLY A 10 25.88 22.41 26.10
C GLY A 10 25.56 22.18 24.61
N PHE A 11 26.48 22.42 23.67
CA PHE A 11 26.21 22.23 22.23
C PHE A 11 26.21 20.76 21.81
N ILE A 12 27.00 19.91 22.48
CA ILE A 12 27.13 18.49 22.17
C ILE A 12 25.80 17.73 22.41
N PRO A 13 25.16 17.80 23.58
CA PRO A 13 23.90 17.09 23.81
C PRO A 13 22.77 17.62 22.92
N VAL A 14 22.72 18.92 22.65
CA VAL A 14 21.75 19.53 21.73
C VAL A 14 21.93 18.99 20.31
N PHE A 15 23.16 18.88 19.82
CA PHE A 15 23.46 18.28 18.52
C PHE A 15 23.00 16.82 18.42
N PHE A 16 23.27 16.00 19.45
CA PHE A 16 22.80 14.61 19.46
C PHE A 16 21.28 14.49 19.55
N VAL A 17 20.60 15.34 20.31
CA VAL A 17 19.13 15.39 20.35
C VAL A 17 18.57 15.80 18.98
N LEU A 18 19.13 16.82 18.34
CA LEU A 18 18.75 17.23 16.98
C LEU A 18 18.98 16.11 15.95
N LEU A 19 20.11 15.39 16.05
CA LEU A 19 20.43 14.25 15.19
C LEU A 19 19.45 13.07 15.40
N LEU A 20 19.07 12.80 16.64
CA LEU A 20 18.06 11.78 16.96
C LEU A 20 16.67 12.17 16.46
N ILE A 21 16.31 13.46 16.54
CA ILE A 21 15.04 13.96 16.02
C ILE A 21 14.99 13.86 14.49
N THR A 22 16.05 14.30 13.79
CA THR A 22 16.07 14.27 12.32
C THR A 22 16.08 12.85 11.76
N THR A 23 16.82 11.92 12.37
CA THR A 23 16.81 10.50 11.98
C THR A 23 15.43 9.85 12.19
N SER A 24 14.76 10.16 13.30
CA SER A 24 13.41 9.66 13.60
C SER A 24 12.36 10.20 12.61
N LEU A 25 12.49 11.46 12.20
CA LEU A 25 11.61 12.07 11.19
C LEU A 25 11.79 11.43 9.81
N GLN A 26 13.04 11.18 9.39
CA GLN A 26 13.34 10.56 8.11
C GLN A 26 12.79 9.13 8.03
N ALA A 27 12.84 8.36 9.12
CA ALA A 27 12.27 7.02 9.19
C ALA A 27 10.74 7.01 8.97
N LYS A 28 10.01 8.04 9.40
CA LYS A 28 8.56 8.16 9.18
C LYS A 28 8.18 8.52 7.75
N LEU A 29 9.10 9.09 6.96
CA LEU A 29 8.85 9.52 5.59
C LEU A 29 9.19 8.46 4.53
N GLN A 30 9.80 7.34 4.91
CA GLN A 30 10.13 6.29 3.94
C GLN A 30 8.89 5.49 3.54
N VAL A 31 8.48 5.68 2.28
CA VAL A 31 7.46 4.87 1.63
C VAL A 31 8.11 3.58 1.13
N LYS A 32 7.70 2.44 1.68
CA LYS A 32 7.99 1.12 1.12
C LYS A 32 6.71 0.57 0.50
N GLY A 33 6.56 0.80 -0.80
CA GLY A 33 5.37 0.45 -1.58
C GLY A 33 5.36 -0.97 -2.12
N LEU A 34 4.21 -1.62 -2.10
CA LEU A 34 3.94 -2.90 -2.74
C LEU A 34 2.84 -2.75 -3.80
N TRP A 35 3.14 -3.12 -5.04
CA TRP A 35 2.15 -3.23 -6.11
C TRP A 35 1.41 -4.56 -6.02
N VAL A 36 0.08 -4.51 -5.89
CA VAL A 36 -0.80 -5.68 -5.78
C VAL A 36 -1.69 -5.77 -7.01
N VAL A 37 -1.50 -6.81 -7.81
CA VAL A 37 -2.29 -7.05 -9.03
C VAL A 37 -3.63 -7.73 -8.73
N ARG A 38 -4.62 -7.53 -9.60
CA ARG A 38 -6.00 -8.01 -9.40
C ARG A 38 -6.14 -9.51 -9.16
N GLY A 39 -5.22 -10.32 -9.69
CA GLY A 39 -5.21 -11.78 -9.51
C GLY A 39 -5.00 -12.23 -8.06
N THR A 40 -4.49 -11.33 -7.21
CA THR A 40 -4.33 -11.56 -5.77
C THR A 40 -5.64 -11.38 -4.99
N LEU A 41 -6.59 -10.63 -5.55
CA LEU A 41 -7.85 -10.25 -4.90
C LEU A 41 -8.97 -11.30 -5.11
N THR A 42 -8.64 -12.50 -5.62
CA THR A 42 -9.64 -13.46 -6.06
C THR A 42 -10.32 -14.21 -4.92
N THR A 43 -9.64 -14.41 -3.79
CA THR A 43 -10.13 -15.17 -2.63
C THR A 43 -9.60 -14.58 -1.33
N PRO A 44 -10.31 -14.79 -0.18
CA PRO A 44 -9.85 -14.31 1.12
C PRO A 44 -8.43 -14.81 1.46
N ALA A 45 -8.17 -16.10 1.26
CA ALA A 45 -6.87 -16.70 1.58
C ALA A 45 -5.69 -16.05 0.83
N ARG A 46 -5.90 -15.59 -0.42
CA ARG A 46 -4.87 -14.88 -1.19
C ARG A 46 -4.66 -13.46 -0.70
N VAL A 47 -5.75 -12.78 -0.31
CA VAL A 47 -5.67 -11.47 0.35
C VAL A 47 -4.90 -11.61 1.65
N ASP A 48 -5.23 -12.58 2.51
CA ASP A 48 -4.53 -12.81 3.77
C ASP A 48 -3.04 -13.09 3.56
N GLN A 49 -2.69 -13.90 2.55
CA GLN A 49 -1.30 -14.20 2.22
C GLN A 49 -0.55 -12.93 1.79
N MET A 50 -1.18 -12.09 0.97
CA MET A 50 -0.61 -10.82 0.52
C MET A 50 -0.41 -9.86 1.70
N ILE A 51 -1.39 -9.73 2.60
CA ILE A 51 -1.26 -8.88 3.79
C ILE A 51 -0.13 -9.39 4.70
N ARG A 52 -0.06 -10.70 4.96
CA ARG A 52 1.05 -11.29 5.74
C ARG A 52 2.41 -11.01 5.12
N PHE A 53 2.51 -11.09 3.79
CA PHE A 53 3.74 -10.73 3.07
C PHE A 53 4.07 -9.24 3.19
N ALA A 54 3.05 -8.36 3.11
CA ALA A 54 3.24 -6.92 3.29
C ALA A 54 3.75 -6.60 4.71
N ILE A 55 3.18 -7.24 5.73
CA ILE A 55 3.59 -7.08 7.13
C ILE A 55 5.02 -7.60 7.34
N SER A 56 5.31 -8.84 6.93
CA SER A 56 6.64 -9.43 7.14
C SER A 56 7.74 -8.69 6.37
N GLY A 57 7.38 -8.11 5.22
CA GLY A 57 8.26 -7.26 4.43
C GLY A 57 8.43 -5.84 4.96
N GLY A 58 7.70 -5.42 6.00
CA GLY A 58 7.73 -4.06 6.53
C GLY A 58 7.28 -3.01 5.51
N TYR A 59 6.33 -3.35 4.64
CA TYR A 59 5.76 -2.42 3.68
C TYR A 59 4.84 -1.42 4.40
N THR A 60 4.85 -0.17 3.95
CA THR A 60 4.04 0.92 4.52
C THR A 60 2.81 1.25 3.68
N ASP A 61 2.85 0.88 2.39
CA ASP A 61 1.85 1.24 1.40
C ASP A 61 1.59 0.07 0.46
N ILE A 62 0.31 -0.22 0.21
CA ILE A 62 -0.11 -1.17 -0.82
C ILE A 62 -0.91 -0.45 -1.90
N PHE A 63 -0.52 -0.65 -3.16
CA PHE A 63 -1.17 -0.10 -4.33
C PHE A 63 -1.95 -1.21 -5.02
N VAL A 64 -3.26 -1.21 -4.82
CA VAL A 64 -4.13 -2.36 -5.08
C VAL A 64 -4.90 -2.17 -6.38
N GLN A 65 -4.71 -3.07 -7.35
CA GLN A 65 -5.45 -3.03 -8.60
C GLN A 65 -6.92 -3.44 -8.41
N VAL A 66 -7.77 -2.46 -8.11
CA VAL A 66 -9.19 -2.69 -7.79
C VAL A 66 -10.08 -2.84 -9.03
N ARG A 67 -9.55 -2.53 -10.21
CA ARG A 67 -10.24 -2.66 -11.50
C ARG A 67 -9.42 -3.49 -12.48
N GLY A 68 -10.09 -4.43 -13.13
CA GLY A 68 -9.51 -5.29 -14.17
C GLY A 68 -9.88 -4.85 -15.57
N ARG A 69 -10.66 -5.69 -16.26
CA ARG A 69 -11.14 -5.49 -17.64
C ARG A 69 -12.59 -5.03 -17.62
N GLY A 70 -12.82 -3.81 -17.13
CA GLY A 70 -14.18 -3.29 -16.96
C GLY A 70 -14.94 -3.86 -15.76
N ASP A 71 -14.34 -4.73 -14.95
CA ASP A 71 -14.89 -5.30 -13.73
C ASP A 71 -14.29 -4.74 -12.42
N ALA A 72 -15.01 -4.86 -11.30
CA ALA A 72 -14.62 -4.39 -9.97
C ALA A 72 -14.18 -5.55 -9.07
N PHE A 73 -13.14 -5.30 -8.27
CA PHE A 73 -12.72 -6.15 -7.16
C PHE A 73 -13.16 -5.61 -5.80
N TYR A 74 -14.39 -5.11 -5.77
CA TYR A 74 -15.10 -4.53 -4.62
C TYR A 74 -16.60 -4.52 -4.92
N GLU A 75 -17.45 -4.33 -3.91
CA GLU A 75 -18.88 -4.14 -4.15
C GLU A 75 -19.16 -2.78 -4.80
N SER A 76 -19.81 -2.79 -5.97
CA SER A 76 -20.12 -1.58 -6.75
C SER A 76 -21.54 -1.59 -7.27
N LYS A 77 -22.18 -0.41 -7.26
CA LYS A 77 -23.49 -0.18 -7.87
C LYS A 77 -23.43 0.16 -9.36
N MET A 78 -22.25 0.54 -9.86
CA MET A 78 -22.07 1.04 -11.24
C MET A 78 -21.30 0.07 -12.13
N VAL A 79 -20.46 -0.76 -11.51
CA VAL A 79 -19.48 -1.59 -12.19
C VAL A 79 -19.74 -3.06 -11.86
N PRO A 80 -19.75 -3.98 -12.83
CA PRO A 80 -19.96 -5.39 -12.56
C PRO A 80 -18.80 -5.96 -11.72
N LYS A 81 -19.16 -6.78 -10.72
CA LYS A 81 -18.17 -7.47 -9.89
C LYS A 81 -17.46 -8.57 -10.67
N SER A 82 -16.12 -8.58 -10.61
CA SER A 82 -15.25 -9.50 -11.35
C SER A 82 -15.68 -10.95 -11.19
N SER A 83 -15.85 -11.65 -12.30
CA SER A 83 -16.18 -13.08 -12.33
C SER A 83 -15.08 -13.97 -11.75
N LEU A 84 -13.90 -13.41 -11.45
CA LEU A 84 -12.77 -14.12 -10.82
C LEU A 84 -12.89 -14.25 -9.30
N ILE A 85 -13.77 -13.48 -8.65
CA ILE A 85 -13.88 -13.47 -7.18
C ILE A 85 -14.68 -14.66 -6.67
N ARG A 86 -14.12 -15.40 -5.71
CA ARG A 86 -14.74 -16.53 -5.02
C ARG A 86 -14.48 -16.48 -3.50
N PRO A 87 -15.50 -16.69 -2.65
CA PRO A 87 -16.93 -16.80 -2.98
C PRO A 87 -17.50 -15.48 -3.51
N ARG A 88 -18.68 -15.50 -4.15
CA ARG A 88 -19.28 -14.27 -4.72
C ARG A 88 -19.64 -13.22 -3.67
N THR A 89 -19.84 -13.62 -2.42
CA THR A 89 -20.09 -12.74 -1.27
C THR A 89 -18.85 -12.01 -0.75
N PHE A 90 -17.65 -12.39 -1.18
CA PHE A 90 -16.41 -11.79 -0.72
C PHE A 90 -16.18 -10.42 -1.35
N ASP A 91 -16.01 -9.37 -0.54
CA ASP A 91 -15.54 -8.05 -1.00
C ASP A 91 -14.03 -7.92 -0.72
N PRO A 92 -13.17 -8.06 -1.76
CA PRO A 92 -11.72 -8.03 -1.55
C PRO A 92 -11.17 -6.70 -1.08
N LEU A 93 -11.70 -5.57 -1.57
CA LEU A 93 -11.19 -4.26 -1.19
C LEU A 93 -11.55 -3.92 0.26
N ALA A 94 -12.79 -4.23 0.67
CA ALA A 94 -13.20 -4.02 2.05
C ALA A 94 -12.34 -4.84 3.03
N ASP A 95 -12.07 -6.11 2.70
CA ASP A 95 -11.22 -6.99 3.49
C ASP A 95 -9.76 -6.48 3.56
N ILE A 96 -9.19 -6.07 2.43
CA ILE A 96 -7.85 -5.46 2.37
C ILE A 96 -7.78 -4.22 3.26
N ILE A 97 -8.75 -3.30 3.17
CA ILE A 97 -8.78 -2.07 3.97
C ILE A 97 -8.79 -2.41 5.46
N HIS A 98 -9.65 -3.34 5.87
CA HIS A 98 -9.76 -3.76 7.26
C HIS A 98 -8.43 -4.33 7.80
N GLN A 99 -7.85 -5.29 7.09
CA GLN A 99 -6.62 -5.97 7.52
C GLN A 99 -5.40 -5.04 7.47
N ALA A 100 -5.24 -4.27 6.39
CA ALA A 100 -4.09 -3.38 6.20
C ALA A 100 -4.09 -2.24 7.22
N HIS A 101 -5.23 -1.60 7.48
CA HIS A 101 -5.33 -0.54 8.48
C HIS A 101 -5.06 -1.06 9.89
N GLY A 102 -5.49 -2.28 10.22
CA GLY A 102 -5.14 -2.94 11.48
C GLY A 102 -3.62 -3.13 11.67
N ALA A 103 -2.86 -3.19 10.58
CA ALA A 103 -1.41 -3.28 10.57
C ALA A 103 -0.68 -1.94 10.33
N GLY A 104 -1.40 -0.82 10.26
CA GLY A 104 -0.82 0.50 9.97
C GLY A 104 -0.35 0.69 8.52
N ILE A 105 -0.79 -0.16 7.60
CA ILE A 105 -0.45 -0.10 6.17
C ILE A 105 -1.48 0.76 5.45
N ARG A 106 -1.03 1.72 4.64
CA ARG A 106 -1.89 2.58 3.82
C ARG A 106 -2.34 1.86 2.55
N VAL A 107 -3.62 2.01 2.21
CA VAL A 107 -4.21 1.38 1.02
C VAL A 107 -4.46 2.44 -0.05
N HIS A 108 -3.90 2.23 -1.24
CA HIS A 108 -4.08 3.09 -2.40
C HIS A 108 -4.78 2.30 -3.50
N ALA A 109 -5.97 2.75 -3.91
CA ALA A 109 -6.72 2.09 -4.96
C ALA A 109 -6.17 2.47 -6.36
N TRP A 110 -5.71 1.46 -7.10
CA TRP A 110 -5.20 1.60 -8.46
C TRP A 110 -6.21 1.13 -9.52
N PHE A 111 -6.39 1.98 -10.52
CA PHE A 111 -7.31 1.81 -11.63
C PHE A 111 -6.54 1.80 -12.95
N ASN A 112 -6.88 0.86 -13.84
CA ASN A 112 -6.59 1.03 -15.26
C ASN A 112 -7.76 1.79 -15.89
N THR A 113 -7.48 2.89 -16.58
CA THR A 113 -8.52 3.79 -17.12
C THR A 113 -9.08 3.32 -18.47
N TYR A 114 -8.22 2.86 -19.38
CA TYR A 114 -8.61 2.55 -20.77
C TYR A 114 -8.43 1.07 -21.16
N LEU A 115 -8.25 0.17 -20.19
CA LEU A 115 -8.09 -1.26 -20.45
C LEU A 115 -9.45 -1.96 -20.57
N ALA A 116 -10.15 -1.76 -21.68
CA ALA A 116 -11.49 -2.30 -21.89
C ALA A 116 -11.49 -3.68 -22.57
N TRP A 117 -10.70 -3.87 -23.62
CA TRP A 117 -10.76 -5.06 -24.46
C TRP A 117 -9.42 -5.38 -25.13
N SER A 118 -9.11 -6.66 -25.29
CA SER A 118 -7.88 -7.11 -25.97
C SER A 118 -8.03 -8.43 -26.73
N ALA A 119 -9.27 -8.89 -26.97
CA ALA A 119 -9.54 -10.15 -27.68
C ALA A 119 -9.98 -9.88 -29.13
N SER A 120 -9.95 -10.91 -29.97
CA SER A 120 -10.22 -10.79 -31.42
C SER A 120 -11.71 -10.65 -31.78
N SER A 121 -12.62 -11.21 -30.97
CA SER A 121 -14.06 -10.97 -31.09
C SER A 121 -14.47 -9.70 -30.34
N LEU A 122 -15.70 -9.20 -30.50
CA LEU A 122 -16.24 -8.15 -29.63
C LEU A 122 -16.77 -8.74 -28.31
N PRO A 123 -16.76 -7.99 -27.19
CA PRO A 123 -17.53 -8.36 -26.01
C PRO A 123 -19.01 -8.38 -26.41
N SER A 124 -19.70 -9.49 -26.12
CA SER A 124 -21.15 -9.63 -26.24
C SER A 124 -21.89 -8.75 -25.25
#